data_AF-A0A5Q3LCQ5-F1
#
_entry.id   AF-A0A5Q3LCQ5-F1
#
_cell.length_a   1.000
_cell.length_b   1.000
_cell.length_c   1.000
_cell.angle_alpha   90.00
_cell.angle_beta   90.00
_cell.angle_gamma   90.00
#
_symmetry.space_group_name_H-M   'P 1'
#
loop_
_entity.id
_entity.type
_entity.pdbx_description
1 polymer ?
#
loop_
_entity_poly.entity_id
_entity_poly.type
_entity_poly.pdbx_seq_one_letter_code
_entity_poly.pdbx_strand_id
1 'polypeptide(L)'
;MFLLPRPLSLGLGSLLLLTASVGWADRFYLENGGEIAGTLLNPKEDPRQSYRIEMANGIEIEVERRAVVRVDRQKPVEEEYQQIAPLHTDTIESQWELAEWCRENQLRDQREKHLRRILELDPDHKDARKALGYSQENGRWMTQKEMMESRGYVLHGGRWRLPQEIELMEGREKRERAEREYYRKFKMWRRWLEDPERREAALVQLRSLDDPFALKALGDKLEEESHFQVRLLYLETLNRMNTPAADKMIVVRSLVDPHLEVRLTAREILEKEPTPEVVTMFTRALSSHNNIIINRAAAGLAMIGDESAVGPLIDALITEHKFQVTVGNPNGGMSMSFAQPTSSGAQGAIGPNTGGLPSSGGGLSGMSMGSKTSIVTQRKQNDAVLKALIYLTDHNFGYNEKTWREWLAAQQNSVSLDPRRD
;
A
#
# COMPACT_ATOMS: atom_id res chain seq x y z
N MET A 1 46.15 76.03 23.67
CA MET A 1 45.70 77.35 24.13
C MET A 1 44.53 77.74 23.23
N PHE A 2 43.28 77.48 23.66
CA PHE A 2 42.27 78.51 24.00
C PHE A 2 42.00 79.45 22.79
N LEU A 3 40.81 79.54 22.16
CA LEU A 3 39.45 79.69 22.68
C LEU A 3 38.43 79.59 21.52
N LEU A 4 37.20 79.14 21.82
CA LEU A 4 36.00 79.48 21.04
C LEU A 4 35.62 80.95 21.25
N PRO A 5 34.85 81.55 20.32
CA PRO A 5 33.45 81.86 20.67
C PRO A 5 32.43 81.70 19.52
N ARG A 6 31.17 81.42 19.89
CA ARG A 6 29.92 81.65 19.12
C ARG A 6 29.42 83.10 19.39
N PRO A 7 28.27 83.61 18.87
CA PRO A 7 27.31 83.17 17.82
C PRO A 7 26.92 84.29 16.81
N LEU A 8 26.14 84.01 15.75
CA LEU A 8 24.99 84.85 15.33
C LEU A 8 24.16 84.19 14.21
N SER A 9 22.86 84.23 14.45
CA SER A 9 21.74 83.72 13.66
C SER A 9 21.23 84.72 12.62
N LEU A 10 20.91 84.24 11.41
CA LEU A 10 19.98 84.76 10.40
C LEU A 10 19.90 83.65 9.33
N GLY A 11 18.79 83.10 8.87
CA GLY A 11 17.39 83.52 8.88
C GLY A 11 16.81 83.10 7.53
N LEU A 12 15.86 82.16 7.56
CA LEU A 12 14.86 81.82 6.54
C LEU A 12 15.27 81.54 5.07
N GLY A 13 14.97 80.31 4.67
CA GLY A 13 14.73 79.90 3.29
C GLY A 13 14.05 78.53 3.27
N SER A 14 12.90 78.41 3.94
CA SER A 14 12.10 77.18 3.98
C SER A 14 11.49 76.94 2.60
N LEU A 15 12.17 76.14 1.78
CA LEU A 15 11.59 75.56 0.59
C LEU A 15 10.67 74.43 1.05
N LEU A 16 9.39 74.73 1.15
CA LEU A 16 8.34 73.77 1.46
C LEU A 16 8.20 72.82 0.27
N LEU A 17 9.04 71.78 0.24
CA LEU A 17 8.80 70.59 -0.57
C LEU A 17 7.55 69.92 0.00
N LEU A 18 6.40 70.18 -0.63
CA LEU A 18 5.23 69.32 -0.50
C LEU A 18 5.63 67.94 -1.04
N THR A 19 6.10 67.09 -0.14
CA THR A 19 6.06 65.64 -0.37
C THR A 19 4.58 65.26 -0.36
N ALA A 20 3.96 65.20 -1.54
CA ALA A 20 2.74 64.43 -1.68
C ALA A 20 3.12 62.99 -1.30
N SER A 21 2.74 62.59 -0.09
CA SER A 21 2.78 61.20 0.34
C SER A 21 1.88 60.43 -0.60
N VAL A 22 2.48 59.71 -1.55
CA VAL A 22 1.79 58.70 -2.36
C VAL A 22 1.32 57.63 -1.38
N GLY A 23 0.08 57.78 -0.93
CA GLY A 23 -0.54 56.91 0.06
C GLY A 23 -0.95 55.60 -0.59
N TRP A 24 -0.52 54.51 0.05
CA TRP A 24 -0.87 53.13 -0.25
C TRP A 24 -2.38 52.95 -0.42
N ALA A 25 -2.81 52.21 -1.44
CA ALA A 25 -4.23 51.98 -1.66
C ALA A 25 -4.56 50.50 -1.92
N ASP A 26 -5.10 49.84 -0.90
CA ASP A 26 -5.91 48.64 -1.12
C ASP A 26 -7.13 49.03 -1.98
N ARG A 27 -7.50 48.18 -2.94
CA ARG A 27 -8.68 48.39 -3.79
C ARG A 27 -9.85 47.56 -3.27
N PHE A 28 -10.95 48.24 -2.99
CA PHE A 28 -12.20 47.66 -2.49
C PHE A 28 -13.26 47.73 -3.58
N TYR A 29 -13.70 46.57 -4.06
CA TYR A 29 -14.75 46.45 -5.07
C TYR A 29 -16.09 46.23 -4.40
N LEU A 30 -17.04 47.12 -4.68
CA LEU A 30 -18.37 47.14 -4.08
C LEU A 30 -19.38 46.35 -4.92
N GLU A 31 -20.46 45.89 -4.30
CA GLU A 31 -21.56 45.16 -4.99
C GLU A 31 -22.21 45.96 -6.11
N ASN A 32 -22.18 47.29 -6.03
CA ASN A 32 -22.72 48.19 -7.04
C ASN A 32 -21.75 48.47 -8.21
N GLY A 33 -20.60 47.79 -8.26
CA GLY A 33 -19.57 47.98 -9.29
C GLY A 33 -18.65 49.18 -9.04
N GLY A 34 -18.79 49.89 -7.91
CA GLY A 34 -17.89 50.96 -7.50
C GLY A 34 -16.55 50.43 -6.98
N GLU A 35 -15.50 51.22 -7.13
CA GLU A 35 -14.16 50.92 -6.62
C GLU A 35 -13.71 52.03 -5.66
N ILE A 36 -13.25 51.64 -4.46
CA ILE A 36 -12.65 52.56 -3.49
C ILE A 36 -11.18 52.18 -3.33
N ALA A 37 -10.28 53.17 -3.44
CA ALA A 37 -8.85 53.00 -3.26
C ALA A 37 -8.41 53.70 -1.96
N GLY A 38 -7.81 52.98 -1.02
CA GLY A 38 -7.36 53.56 0.24
C GLY A 38 -6.69 52.56 1.20
N THR A 39 -6.14 53.05 2.31
CA THR A 39 -5.49 52.22 3.34
C THR A 39 -6.52 51.66 4.33
N LEU A 40 -6.47 50.36 4.60
CA LEU A 40 -7.34 49.72 5.59
C LEU A 40 -6.89 50.04 7.03
N LEU A 41 -7.75 50.71 7.80
CA LEU A 41 -7.47 51.15 9.17
C LEU A 41 -7.79 50.10 10.25
N ASN A 42 -8.67 49.12 9.96
CA ASN A 42 -9.07 48.06 10.90
C ASN A 42 -8.63 46.63 10.48
N PRO A 43 -7.34 46.37 10.21
CA PRO A 43 -6.90 45.07 9.68
C PRO A 43 -7.04 43.89 10.66
N LYS A 44 -7.09 44.15 11.98
CA LYS A 44 -7.09 43.13 13.05
C LYS A 44 -8.48 42.75 13.60
N GLU A 45 -9.55 43.32 13.04
CA GLU A 45 -10.91 43.03 13.50
C GLU A 45 -11.40 41.66 13.02
N ASP A 46 -11.80 40.80 13.96
CA ASP A 46 -12.35 39.46 13.72
C ASP A 46 -13.44 39.11 14.78
N PRO A 47 -14.69 38.75 14.39
CA PRO A 47 -15.24 38.78 13.04
C PRO A 47 -15.44 40.20 12.52
N ARG A 48 -14.98 40.47 11.29
CA ARG A 48 -15.04 41.81 10.68
C ARG A 48 -16.48 42.23 10.36
N GLN A 49 -16.91 43.39 10.88
CA GLN A 49 -18.24 43.95 10.64
C GLN A 49 -18.23 45.03 9.56
N SER A 50 -17.17 45.85 9.49
CA SER A 50 -17.00 46.90 8.50
C SER A 50 -15.55 47.01 8.01
N TYR A 51 -15.33 47.72 6.92
CA TYR A 51 -14.03 48.15 6.41
C TYR A 51 -13.91 49.65 6.63
N ARG A 52 -12.98 50.08 7.49
CA ARG A 52 -12.62 51.49 7.66
C ARG A 52 -11.45 51.80 6.73
N ILE A 53 -11.70 52.61 5.70
CA ILE A 53 -10.79 52.87 4.59
C ILE A 53 -10.42 54.35 4.60
N GLU A 54 -9.13 54.66 4.68
CA GLU A 54 -8.60 56.01 4.51
C GLU A 54 -8.22 56.25 3.05
N MET A 55 -8.92 57.15 2.37
CA MET A 55 -8.62 57.51 0.98
C MET A 55 -7.41 58.46 0.91
N ALA A 56 -6.79 58.57 -0.27
CA ALA A 56 -5.59 59.41 -0.50
C ALA A 56 -5.76 60.91 -0.17
N ASN A 57 -7.01 61.39 -0.07
CA ASN A 57 -7.36 62.76 0.34
C ASN A 57 -7.58 62.91 1.86
N GLY A 58 -7.29 61.89 2.67
CA GLY A 58 -7.48 61.87 4.12
C GLY A 58 -8.93 61.68 4.57
N ILE A 59 -9.86 61.38 3.64
CA ILE A 59 -11.25 61.07 3.99
C ILE A 59 -11.33 59.62 4.43
N GLU A 60 -11.88 59.43 5.63
CA GLU A 60 -12.20 58.11 6.15
C GLU A 60 -13.63 57.70 5.75
N ILE A 61 -13.76 56.52 5.15
CA ILE A 61 -15.04 55.92 4.79
C ILE A 61 -15.19 54.59 5.51
N GLU A 62 -16.36 54.36 6.11
CA GLU A 62 -16.75 53.08 6.65
C GLU A 62 -17.72 52.38 5.70
N VAL A 63 -17.35 51.17 5.24
CA VAL A 63 -18.16 50.34 4.35
C VAL A 63 -18.52 49.05 5.07
N GLU A 64 -19.80 48.68 5.11
CA GLU A 64 -20.21 47.41 5.71
C GLU A 64 -19.54 46.22 5.02
N ARG A 65 -19.19 45.18 5.78
CA ARG A 65 -18.55 43.96 5.25
C ARG A 65 -19.31 43.36 4.06
N ARG A 66 -20.63 43.46 4.06
CA ARG A 66 -21.54 42.90 3.04
C ARG A 66 -21.41 43.60 1.70
N ALA A 67 -21.19 44.91 1.71
CA ALA A 67 -21.12 45.72 0.49
C ALA A 67 -19.80 45.53 -0.29
N VAL A 68 -18.77 44.94 0.33
CA VAL A 68 -17.46 44.69 -0.30
C VAL A 68 -17.39 43.25 -0.82
N VAL A 69 -17.36 43.13 -2.15
CA VAL A 69 -17.28 41.86 -2.87
C VAL A 69 -15.85 41.31 -2.87
N ARG A 70 -14.87 42.18 -3.14
CA ARG A 70 -13.46 41.80 -3.25
C ARG A 70 -12.56 42.91 -2.70
N VAL A 71 -11.50 42.51 -2.01
CA VAL A 71 -10.43 43.42 -1.56
C VAL A 71 -9.14 42.92 -2.16
N ASP A 72 -8.57 43.72 -3.05
CA ASP A 72 -7.27 43.47 -3.65
C ASP A 72 -6.24 44.32 -2.90
N ARG A 73 -5.44 43.66 -2.05
CA ARG A 73 -4.32 44.32 -1.37
C ARG A 73 -3.16 44.42 -2.32
N GLN A 74 -2.90 45.63 -2.81
CA GLN A 74 -1.83 45.85 -3.77
C GLN A 74 -0.50 45.96 -3.00
N LYS A 75 0.49 45.13 -3.36
CA LYS A 75 1.81 45.25 -2.74
C LYS A 75 2.46 46.53 -3.26
N PRO A 76 3.14 47.34 -2.43
CA PRO A 76 3.78 48.59 -2.87
C PRO A 76 4.68 48.41 -4.11
N VAL A 77 5.37 47.28 -4.15
CA VAL A 77 6.25 46.85 -5.24
C VAL A 77 5.51 46.61 -6.57
N GLU A 78 4.23 46.21 -6.54
CA GLU A 78 3.41 46.02 -7.75
C GLU A 78 2.93 47.35 -8.34
N GLU A 79 2.78 48.40 -7.52
CA GLU A 79 2.47 49.76 -8.00
C GLU A 79 3.69 50.41 -8.65
N GLU A 80 4.87 50.27 -8.02
CA GLU A 80 6.14 50.70 -8.61
C GLU A 80 6.35 50.04 -9.98
N TYR A 81 6.07 48.74 -10.08
CA TYR A 81 6.08 48.01 -11.35
C TYR A 81 5.16 48.65 -12.41
N GLN A 82 3.94 49.03 -12.03
CA GLN A 82 2.98 49.66 -12.95
C GLN A 82 3.45 51.04 -13.45
N GLN A 83 4.25 51.76 -12.65
CA GLN A 83 4.80 53.06 -13.03
C GLN A 83 6.01 52.93 -13.94
N ILE A 84 6.89 51.95 -13.69
CA ILE A 84 8.12 51.76 -14.48
C ILE A 84 7.85 51.01 -15.78
N ALA A 85 6.95 50.01 -15.80
CA ALA A 85 6.77 49.13 -16.95
C ALA A 85 6.45 49.87 -18.26
N PRO A 86 5.62 50.94 -18.30
CA PRO A 86 5.36 51.71 -19.51
C PRO A 86 6.55 52.58 -19.98
N LEU A 87 7.52 52.86 -19.11
CA LEU A 87 8.71 53.65 -19.44
C LEU A 87 9.77 52.81 -20.18
N HIS A 88 9.68 51.49 -20.07
CA HIS A 88 10.57 50.56 -20.77
C HIS A 88 10.10 50.31 -22.21
N THR A 89 11.07 50.27 -23.12
CA THR A 89 10.81 49.98 -24.54
C THR A 89 10.70 48.47 -24.79
N ASP A 90 10.12 48.09 -25.92
CA ASP A 90 9.96 46.70 -26.34
C ASP A 90 11.22 46.17 -27.07
N THR A 91 12.37 46.34 -26.43
CA THR A 91 13.67 45.83 -26.87
C THR A 91 14.17 44.75 -25.91
N ILE A 92 15.06 43.87 -26.38
CA ILE A 92 15.59 42.76 -25.59
C ILE A 92 16.26 43.27 -24.30
N GLU A 93 17.10 44.30 -24.41
CA GLU A 93 17.83 44.88 -23.28
C GLU A 93 16.88 45.51 -22.25
N SER A 94 15.92 46.30 -22.71
CA SER A 94 14.96 47.00 -21.85
C SER A 94 14.00 46.03 -21.14
N GLN A 95 13.60 44.95 -21.81
CA GLN A 95 12.79 43.89 -21.20
C GLN A 95 13.60 43.05 -20.19
N TRP A 96 14.90 42.85 -20.44
CA TRP A 96 15.79 42.14 -19.53
C TRP A 96 16.02 42.93 -18.23
N GLU A 97 16.26 44.23 -18.32
CA GLU A 97 16.40 45.12 -17.15
C GLU A 97 15.15 45.08 -16.26
N LEU A 98 13.97 45.15 -16.87
CA LEU A 98 12.70 45.09 -16.16
C LEU A 98 12.47 43.69 -15.54
N ALA A 99 12.85 42.62 -16.24
CA ALA A 99 12.79 41.26 -15.71
C ALA A 99 13.71 41.05 -14.49
N GLU A 100 14.90 41.65 -14.48
CA GLU A 100 15.82 41.60 -13.35
C GLU A 100 15.34 42.46 -12.18
N TRP A 101 14.78 43.65 -12.44
CA TRP A 101 14.13 44.45 -11.39
C TRP A 101 12.98 43.66 -10.75
N CYS A 102 12.14 42.99 -11.55
CA CYS A 102 11.09 42.10 -11.04
C CYS A 102 11.66 40.92 -10.23
N ARG A 103 12.85 40.40 -10.58
CA ARG A 103 13.54 39.33 -9.83
C ARG A 103 13.94 39.81 -8.44
N GLU A 104 14.55 40.98 -8.34
CA GLU A 104 15.01 41.57 -7.07
C GLU A 104 13.83 41.87 -6.14
N ASN A 105 12.72 42.29 -6.72
CA ASN A 105 11.47 42.63 -6.05
C ASN A 105 10.51 41.45 -5.83
N GLN A 106 10.94 40.22 -6.15
CA GLN A 106 10.16 38.98 -5.97
C GLN A 106 8.83 38.94 -6.74
N LEU A 107 8.70 39.71 -7.82
CA LEU A 107 7.55 39.74 -8.72
C LEU A 107 7.66 38.65 -9.79
N ARG A 108 7.35 37.40 -9.41
CA ARG A 108 7.56 36.22 -10.26
C ARG A 108 6.75 36.24 -11.56
N ASP A 109 5.47 36.61 -11.47
CA ASP A 109 4.55 36.56 -12.62
C ASP A 109 4.90 37.63 -13.66
N GLN A 110 5.24 38.84 -13.20
CA GLN A 110 5.68 39.96 -14.03
C GLN A 110 7.03 39.66 -14.68
N ARG A 111 7.99 39.12 -13.91
CA ARG A 111 9.27 38.66 -14.44
C ARG A 111 9.08 37.64 -15.57
N GLU A 112 8.23 36.65 -15.36
CA GLU A 112 7.95 35.63 -16.37
C GLU A 112 7.36 36.23 -17.66
N LYS A 113 6.47 37.24 -17.56
CA LYS A 113 5.93 37.94 -18.74
C LYS A 113 7.04 38.59 -19.57
N HIS A 114 7.94 39.34 -18.92
CA HIS A 114 9.04 40.01 -19.63
C HIS A 114 10.01 39.01 -20.25
N LEU A 115 10.37 37.94 -19.51
CA LEU A 115 11.22 36.88 -20.06
C LEU A 115 10.58 36.17 -21.25
N ARG A 116 9.27 35.93 -21.23
CA ARG A 116 8.55 35.37 -22.39
C ARG A 116 8.54 36.35 -23.57
N ARG A 117 8.35 37.65 -23.33
CA ARG A 117 8.44 38.68 -24.37
C ARG A 117 9.83 38.71 -25.02
N ILE A 118 10.89 38.53 -24.25
CA ILE A 118 12.25 38.39 -24.79
C ILE A 118 12.35 37.18 -25.73
N LEU A 119 11.76 36.04 -25.39
CA LEU A 119 11.76 34.86 -26.27
C LEU A 119 10.91 35.03 -27.53
N GLU A 120 9.92 35.93 -27.54
CA GLU A 120 9.17 36.30 -28.74
C GLU A 120 10.01 37.16 -29.70
N LEU A 121 10.88 38.02 -29.16
CA LEU A 121 11.79 38.87 -29.93
C LEU A 121 13.04 38.13 -30.42
N ASP A 122 13.65 37.32 -29.54
CA ASP A 122 14.77 36.42 -29.84
C ASP A 122 14.51 35.01 -29.30
N PRO A 123 14.04 34.09 -30.16
CA PRO A 123 13.78 32.71 -29.77
C PRO A 123 14.99 31.94 -29.23
N ASP A 124 16.22 32.33 -29.53
CA ASP A 124 17.44 31.62 -29.08
C ASP A 124 18.13 32.29 -27.90
N HIS A 125 17.49 33.28 -27.27
CA HIS A 125 18.02 34.00 -26.13
C HIS A 125 18.29 33.08 -24.93
N LYS A 126 19.56 32.70 -24.74
CA LYS A 126 19.99 31.68 -23.76
C LYS A 126 19.63 32.03 -22.32
N ASP A 127 19.81 33.29 -21.92
CA ASP A 127 19.65 33.66 -20.51
C ASP A 127 18.17 33.76 -20.11
N ALA A 128 17.29 34.28 -20.99
CA ALA A 128 15.84 34.25 -20.80
C ALA A 128 15.28 32.83 -20.71
N ARG A 129 15.77 31.90 -21.57
CA ARG A 129 15.40 30.48 -21.50
C ARG A 129 15.82 29.83 -20.19
N LYS A 130 17.07 30.03 -19.76
CA LYS A 130 17.54 29.55 -18.45
C LYS A 130 16.73 30.15 -17.30
N ALA A 131 16.43 31.45 -17.37
CA ALA A 131 15.66 32.18 -16.36
C ALA A 131 14.19 31.71 -16.24
N LEU A 132 13.63 31.16 -17.33
CA LEU A 132 12.32 30.50 -17.39
C LEU A 132 12.37 29.00 -17.07
N GLY A 133 13.54 28.44 -16.76
CA GLY A 133 13.70 27.04 -16.40
C GLY A 133 13.82 26.06 -17.57
N TYR A 134 14.12 26.55 -18.77
CA TYR A 134 14.50 25.69 -19.89
C TYR A 134 15.93 25.21 -19.74
N SER A 135 16.16 23.94 -20.09
CA SER A 135 17.47 23.34 -20.26
C SER A 135 17.65 22.90 -21.72
N GLN A 136 18.88 22.88 -22.20
CA GLN A 136 19.20 22.45 -23.55
C GLN A 136 19.59 20.97 -23.54
N GLU A 137 18.83 20.13 -24.24
CA GLU A 137 19.10 18.70 -24.38
C GLU A 137 18.97 18.31 -25.86
N ASN A 138 20.00 17.67 -26.43
CA ASN A 138 20.06 17.29 -27.85
C ASN A 138 19.75 18.44 -28.84
N GLY A 139 20.18 19.66 -28.51
CA GLY A 139 19.97 20.85 -29.35
C GLY A 139 18.56 21.45 -29.29
N ARG A 140 17.66 20.92 -28.45
CA ARG A 140 16.33 21.48 -28.20
C ARG A 140 16.23 22.06 -26.80
N TRP A 141 15.53 23.17 -26.68
CA TRP A 141 15.19 23.76 -25.39
C TRP A 141 13.93 23.10 -24.85
N MET A 142 14.02 22.50 -23.66
CA MET A 142 12.89 21.87 -22.99
C MET A 142 12.86 22.28 -21.52
N THR A 143 11.66 22.48 -20.98
CA THR A 143 11.48 22.59 -19.54
C THR A 143 11.72 21.26 -18.86
N GLN A 144 11.96 21.26 -17.54
CA GLN A 144 12.05 20.03 -16.76
C GLN A 144 10.78 19.16 -16.90
N LYS A 145 9.62 19.81 -17.02
CA LYS A 145 8.32 19.14 -17.23
C LYS A 145 8.29 18.41 -18.57
N GLU A 146 8.61 19.10 -19.66
CA GLU A 146 8.66 18.55 -21.02
C GLU A 146 9.72 17.44 -21.15
N MET A 147 10.87 17.61 -20.50
CA MET A 147 11.90 16.57 -20.42
C MET A 147 11.34 15.29 -19.79
N MET A 148 10.68 15.39 -18.65
CA MET A 148 10.11 14.23 -17.96
C MET A 148 9.00 13.58 -18.79
N GLU A 149 8.11 14.37 -19.38
CA GLU A 149 7.05 13.89 -20.27
C GLU A 149 7.60 13.19 -21.52
N SER A 150 8.67 13.73 -22.13
CA SER A 150 9.34 13.11 -23.29
C SER A 150 9.99 11.76 -22.95
N ARG A 151 10.38 11.56 -21.69
CA ARG A 151 10.91 10.30 -21.15
C ARG A 151 9.80 9.33 -20.72
N GLY A 152 8.53 9.68 -20.94
CA GLY A 152 7.37 8.87 -20.62
C GLY A 152 6.86 8.99 -19.18
N TYR A 153 7.34 9.97 -18.41
CA TYR A 153 6.86 10.22 -17.05
C TYR A 153 5.67 11.16 -17.04
N VAL A 154 4.75 10.93 -16.10
CA VAL A 154 3.59 11.77 -15.83
C VAL A 154 3.63 12.19 -14.36
N LEU A 155 3.22 13.42 -14.09
CA LEU A 155 3.13 13.93 -12.73
C LEU A 155 1.88 13.36 -12.03
N HIS A 156 2.07 12.47 -11.06
CA HIS A 156 0.99 11.84 -10.29
C HIS A 156 1.26 11.94 -8.79
N GLY A 157 0.33 12.55 -8.03
CA GLY A 157 0.48 12.77 -6.59
C GLY A 157 1.71 13.60 -6.20
N GLY A 158 2.08 14.58 -7.03
CA GLY A 158 3.25 15.43 -6.81
C GLY A 158 4.60 14.77 -7.10
N ARG A 159 4.61 13.57 -7.71
CA ARG A 159 5.83 12.85 -8.10
C ARG A 159 5.77 12.43 -9.57
N TRP A 160 6.91 12.47 -10.25
CA TRP A 160 7.05 11.95 -11.61
C TRP A 160 7.05 10.42 -11.57
N ARG A 161 6.11 9.79 -12.30
CA ARG A 161 5.96 8.34 -12.36
C ARG A 161 5.65 7.88 -13.77
N LEU A 162 5.98 6.63 -14.08
CA LEU A 162 5.57 6.03 -15.34
C LEU A 162 4.07 5.68 -15.31
N PRO A 163 3.34 5.76 -16.44
CA PRO A 163 1.94 5.37 -16.52
C PRO A 163 1.66 3.95 -16.00
N GLN A 164 2.53 2.98 -16.29
CA GLN A 164 2.40 1.61 -15.81
C GLN A 164 2.52 1.52 -14.28
N GLU A 165 3.35 2.36 -13.68
CA GLU A 165 3.49 2.43 -12.22
C GLU A 165 2.22 3.00 -11.58
N ILE A 166 1.63 4.02 -12.21
CA ILE A 166 0.36 4.61 -11.76
C ILE A 166 -0.75 3.55 -11.82
N GLU A 167 -0.88 2.84 -12.95
CA GLU A 167 -1.89 1.79 -13.12
C GLU A 167 -1.75 0.67 -12.08
N LEU A 168 -0.52 0.21 -11.81
CA LEU A 168 -0.26 -0.80 -10.77
C LEU A 168 -0.62 -0.29 -9.36
N MET A 169 -0.34 0.98 -9.06
CA MET A 169 -0.70 1.58 -7.77
C MET A 169 -2.21 1.73 -7.63
N GLU A 170 -2.89 2.32 -8.61
CA GLU A 170 -4.34 2.50 -8.60
C GLU A 170 -5.06 1.14 -8.53
N GLY A 171 -4.55 0.15 -9.28
CA GLY A 171 -5.03 -1.23 -9.22
C GLY A 171 -4.85 -1.85 -7.83
N ARG A 172 -3.71 -1.63 -7.17
CA ARG A 172 -3.47 -2.07 -5.79
C ARG A 172 -4.43 -1.39 -4.83
N GLU A 173 -4.57 -0.08 -4.89
CA GLU A 173 -5.47 0.68 -4.01
C GLU A 173 -6.94 0.26 -4.20
N LYS A 174 -7.37 0.02 -5.44
CA LYS A 174 -8.70 -0.50 -5.75
C LYS A 174 -8.91 -1.87 -5.11
N ARG A 175 -7.93 -2.78 -5.26
CA ARG A 175 -7.95 -4.10 -4.62
C ARG A 175 -8.03 -3.99 -3.10
N GLU A 176 -7.18 -3.19 -2.48
CA GLU A 176 -7.16 -3.00 -1.02
C GLU A 176 -8.45 -2.35 -0.48
N ARG A 177 -9.07 -1.44 -1.25
CA ARG A 177 -10.39 -0.88 -0.92
C ARG A 177 -11.46 -1.97 -0.98
N ALA A 178 -11.53 -2.73 -2.07
CA ALA A 178 -12.48 -3.83 -2.22
C ALA A 178 -12.30 -4.91 -1.14
N GLU A 179 -11.07 -5.34 -0.86
CA GLU A 179 -10.74 -6.31 0.20
C GLU A 179 -11.25 -5.84 1.58
N ARG A 180 -11.05 -4.55 1.92
CA ARG A 180 -11.54 -3.98 3.18
C ARG A 180 -13.06 -3.95 3.26
N GLU A 181 -13.74 -3.65 2.15
CA GLU A 181 -15.20 -3.71 2.08
C GLU A 181 -15.70 -5.14 2.26
N TYR A 182 -15.08 -6.12 1.61
CA TYR A 182 -15.43 -7.53 1.78
C TYR A 182 -15.20 -8.02 3.20
N TYR A 183 -14.10 -7.62 3.86
CA TYR A 183 -13.87 -7.97 5.26
C TYR A 183 -15.02 -7.48 6.16
N ARG A 184 -15.51 -6.25 5.94
CA ARG A 184 -16.69 -5.73 6.66
C ARG A 184 -17.96 -6.50 6.32
N LYS A 185 -18.19 -6.83 5.04
CA LYS A 185 -19.34 -7.63 4.59
C LYS A 185 -19.33 -9.02 5.23
N PHE A 186 -18.21 -9.74 5.20
CA PHE A 186 -18.10 -11.07 5.83
C PHE A 186 -18.33 -11.02 7.34
N LYS A 187 -17.81 -10.00 8.04
CA LYS A 187 -18.10 -9.83 9.47
C LYS A 187 -19.60 -9.63 9.73
N MET A 188 -20.27 -8.87 8.88
CA MET A 188 -21.72 -8.66 8.95
C MET A 188 -22.50 -9.94 8.62
N TRP A 189 -22.20 -10.60 7.50
CA TRP A 189 -22.84 -11.85 7.07
C TRP A 189 -22.67 -12.94 8.11
N ARG A 190 -21.49 -13.04 8.73
CA ARG A 190 -21.25 -14.01 9.80
C ARG A 190 -22.16 -13.81 11.01
N ARG A 191 -22.42 -12.55 11.39
CA ARG A 191 -23.40 -12.22 12.44
C ARG A 191 -24.82 -12.56 12.01
N TRP A 192 -25.17 -12.31 10.75
CA TRP A 192 -26.49 -12.64 10.21
C TRP A 192 -26.74 -14.14 10.14
N LEU A 193 -25.72 -14.98 9.95
CA LEU A 193 -25.87 -16.44 9.98
C LEU A 193 -26.36 -16.95 11.36
N GLU A 194 -26.06 -16.22 12.44
CA GLU A 194 -26.52 -16.55 13.80
C GLU A 194 -27.98 -16.14 14.02
N ASP A 195 -28.45 -15.11 13.33
CA ASP A 195 -29.79 -14.55 13.43
C ASP A 195 -30.78 -15.30 12.52
N PRO A 196 -31.79 -16.02 13.06
CA PRO A 196 -32.74 -16.79 12.24
C PRO A 196 -33.46 -15.96 11.16
N GLU A 197 -33.76 -14.68 11.42
CA GLU A 197 -34.48 -13.83 10.47
C GLU A 197 -33.59 -13.37 9.31
N ARG A 198 -32.28 -13.23 9.56
CA ARG A 198 -31.31 -12.72 8.58
C ARG A 198 -30.43 -13.80 7.97
N ARG A 199 -30.50 -15.02 8.48
CA ARG A 199 -29.70 -16.16 8.03
C ARG A 199 -29.84 -16.39 6.54
N GLU A 200 -31.06 -16.39 6.02
CA GLU A 200 -31.30 -16.63 4.60
C GLU A 200 -30.69 -15.52 3.73
N ALA A 201 -30.81 -14.25 4.15
CA ALA A 201 -30.17 -13.14 3.44
C ALA A 201 -28.64 -13.29 3.40
N ALA A 202 -28.01 -13.76 4.47
CA ALA A 202 -26.57 -14.04 4.50
C ALA A 202 -26.18 -15.20 3.58
N LEU A 203 -26.96 -16.29 3.60
CA LEU A 203 -26.75 -17.44 2.73
C LEU A 203 -26.87 -17.06 1.26
N VAL A 204 -27.83 -16.22 0.89
CA VAL A 204 -27.96 -15.70 -0.48
C VAL A 204 -26.71 -14.91 -0.89
N GLN A 205 -26.23 -14.00 -0.04
CA GLN A 205 -25.05 -13.18 -0.36
C GLN A 205 -23.77 -14.01 -0.53
N LEU A 206 -23.54 -14.99 0.35
CA LEU A 206 -22.43 -15.95 0.23
C LEU A 206 -22.63 -16.86 -0.99
N ARG A 207 -23.87 -17.29 -1.20
CA ARG A 207 -24.48 -18.00 -2.35
C ARG A 207 -24.25 -17.36 -3.71
N SER A 208 -24.16 -16.04 -3.77
CA SER A 208 -24.11 -15.26 -5.02
C SER A 208 -22.80 -14.53 -5.22
N LEU A 209 -21.83 -14.69 -4.31
CA LEU A 209 -20.53 -14.05 -4.38
C LEU A 209 -19.72 -14.55 -5.59
N ASP A 210 -19.29 -13.65 -6.47
CA ASP A 210 -18.51 -13.99 -7.68
C ASP A 210 -17.37 -13.00 -7.94
N ASP A 211 -17.07 -12.14 -6.96
CA ASP A 211 -16.03 -11.12 -7.08
C ASP A 211 -14.67 -11.66 -6.59
N PRO A 212 -13.64 -11.75 -7.46
CA PRO A 212 -12.31 -12.21 -7.06
C PRO A 212 -11.68 -11.41 -5.93
N PHE A 213 -12.05 -10.13 -5.73
CA PHE A 213 -11.55 -9.32 -4.62
C PHE A 213 -12.03 -9.81 -3.25
N ALA A 214 -13.05 -10.67 -3.20
CA ALA A 214 -13.54 -11.25 -1.97
C ALA A 214 -12.71 -12.45 -1.50
N LEU A 215 -11.89 -13.07 -2.37
CA LEU A 215 -11.16 -14.31 -2.08
C LEU A 215 -10.31 -14.22 -0.82
N LYS A 216 -9.51 -13.16 -0.70
CA LYS A 216 -8.61 -12.99 0.45
C LYS A 216 -9.41 -12.86 1.74
N ALA A 217 -10.44 -12.02 1.77
CA ALA A 217 -11.28 -11.84 2.94
C ALA A 217 -12.03 -13.14 3.31
N LEU A 218 -12.51 -13.90 2.31
CA LEU A 218 -13.14 -15.20 2.50
C LEU A 218 -12.16 -16.24 3.08
N GLY A 219 -10.94 -16.29 2.53
CA GLY A 219 -9.86 -17.17 3.01
C GLY A 219 -9.47 -16.88 4.45
N ASP A 220 -9.26 -15.60 4.80
CA ASP A 220 -8.95 -15.17 6.17
C ASP A 220 -10.09 -15.55 7.13
N LYS A 221 -11.35 -15.31 6.73
CA LYS A 221 -12.53 -15.66 7.54
C LYS A 221 -12.72 -17.16 7.67
N LEU A 222 -12.40 -17.93 6.64
CA LEU A 222 -12.37 -19.39 6.70
C LEU A 222 -11.27 -19.88 7.63
N GLU A 223 -10.13 -19.21 7.76
CA GLU A 223 -9.11 -19.59 8.73
C GLU A 223 -9.57 -19.32 10.16
N GLU A 224 -10.14 -18.14 10.41
CA GLU A 224 -10.63 -17.68 11.72
C GLU A 224 -11.89 -18.43 12.24
N GLU A 225 -12.68 -19.05 11.36
CA GLU A 225 -13.99 -19.62 11.73
C GLU A 225 -13.91 -20.88 12.60
N SER A 226 -14.62 -20.91 13.72
CA SER A 226 -14.68 -22.08 14.61
C SER A 226 -15.74 -23.11 14.22
N HIS A 227 -16.87 -22.67 13.65
CA HIS A 227 -18.02 -23.53 13.35
C HIS A 227 -17.82 -24.27 12.03
N PHE A 228 -17.69 -25.59 12.07
CA PHE A 228 -17.40 -26.39 10.88
C PHE A 228 -18.44 -26.23 9.76
N GLN A 229 -19.73 -26.06 10.10
CA GLN A 229 -20.79 -25.83 9.10
C GLN A 229 -20.58 -24.52 8.31
N VAL A 230 -20.10 -23.47 8.96
CA VAL A 230 -19.79 -22.19 8.30
C VAL A 230 -18.50 -22.33 7.47
N ARG A 231 -17.52 -23.12 7.93
CA ARG A 231 -16.32 -23.46 7.13
C ARG A 231 -16.70 -24.18 5.84
N LEU A 232 -17.64 -25.13 5.90
CA LEU A 232 -18.15 -25.84 4.72
C LEU A 232 -18.84 -24.88 3.73
N LEU A 233 -19.67 -23.96 4.23
CA LEU A 233 -20.30 -22.93 3.39
C LEU A 233 -19.27 -22.02 2.70
N TYR A 234 -18.21 -21.63 3.42
CA TYR A 234 -17.12 -20.84 2.83
C TYR A 234 -16.33 -21.65 1.80
N LEU A 235 -16.09 -22.94 2.01
CA LEU A 235 -15.50 -23.83 1.01
C LEU A 235 -16.38 -23.96 -0.25
N GLU A 236 -17.69 -24.13 -0.08
CA GLU A 236 -18.64 -24.16 -1.19
C GLU A 236 -18.60 -22.84 -1.98
N THR A 237 -18.51 -21.72 -1.25
CA THR A 237 -18.38 -20.39 -1.85
C THR A 237 -17.07 -20.27 -2.64
N LEU A 238 -15.94 -20.72 -2.08
CA LEU A 238 -14.65 -20.75 -2.79
C LEU A 238 -14.71 -21.60 -4.05
N ASN A 239 -15.29 -22.80 -3.97
CA ASN A 239 -15.43 -23.71 -5.10
C ASN A 239 -16.21 -23.05 -6.25
N ARG A 240 -17.32 -22.39 -5.93
CA ARG A 240 -18.17 -21.72 -6.94
C ARG A 240 -17.46 -20.59 -7.66
N MET A 241 -16.51 -19.91 -7.02
CA MET A 241 -15.73 -18.84 -7.68
C MET A 241 -14.79 -19.40 -8.76
N ASN A 242 -14.47 -20.71 -8.73
CA ASN A 242 -13.70 -21.42 -9.75
C ASN A 242 -12.47 -20.64 -10.26
N THR A 243 -11.59 -20.27 -9.32
CA THR A 243 -10.34 -19.58 -9.65
C THR A 243 -9.14 -20.35 -9.09
N PRO A 244 -7.96 -20.29 -9.74
CA PRO A 244 -6.75 -20.94 -9.20
C PRO A 244 -6.37 -20.47 -7.78
N ALA A 245 -6.74 -19.24 -7.42
CA ALA A 245 -6.55 -18.71 -6.08
C ALA A 245 -7.50 -19.34 -5.05
N ALA A 246 -8.74 -19.67 -5.44
CA ALA A 246 -9.68 -20.41 -4.61
C ALA A 246 -9.22 -21.87 -4.43
N ASP A 247 -8.80 -22.54 -5.50
CA ASP A 247 -8.26 -23.91 -5.46
C ASP A 247 -7.12 -24.03 -4.48
N LYS A 248 -6.20 -23.05 -4.49
CA LYS A 248 -5.10 -22.97 -3.53
C LYS A 248 -5.61 -22.95 -2.08
N MET A 249 -6.67 -22.20 -1.79
CA MET A 249 -7.25 -22.15 -0.44
C MET A 249 -7.90 -23.49 -0.07
N ILE A 250 -8.60 -24.13 -1.01
CA ILE A 250 -9.26 -25.43 -0.82
C ILE A 250 -8.21 -26.52 -0.58
N VAL A 251 -7.12 -26.57 -1.38
CA VAL A 251 -5.98 -27.48 -1.18
C VAL A 251 -5.41 -27.31 0.22
N VAL A 252 -5.13 -26.08 0.66
CA VAL A 252 -4.62 -25.81 2.01
C VAL A 252 -5.59 -26.36 3.05
N ARG A 253 -6.91 -26.14 2.92
CA ARG A 253 -7.89 -26.69 3.87
C ARG A 253 -7.90 -28.22 3.87
N SER A 254 -7.84 -28.88 2.71
CA SER A 254 -7.75 -30.35 2.63
C SER A 254 -6.56 -30.93 3.42
N LEU A 255 -5.47 -30.16 3.53
CA LEU A 255 -4.22 -30.58 4.17
C LEU A 255 -4.18 -30.28 5.67
N VAL A 256 -4.65 -29.10 6.10
CA VAL A 256 -4.39 -28.60 7.46
C VAL A 256 -5.63 -28.22 8.27
N ASP A 257 -6.83 -28.25 7.70
CA ASP A 257 -8.04 -27.87 8.44
C ASP A 257 -8.20 -28.71 9.72
N PRO A 258 -8.58 -28.13 10.87
CA PRO A 258 -8.76 -28.88 12.11
C PRO A 258 -9.87 -29.93 12.00
N HIS A 259 -10.96 -29.63 11.29
CA HIS A 259 -12.14 -30.49 11.21
C HIS A 259 -11.99 -31.52 10.08
N LEU A 260 -12.23 -32.80 10.41
CA LEU A 260 -12.12 -33.88 9.42
C LEU A 260 -13.08 -33.71 8.25
N GLU A 261 -14.33 -33.33 8.54
CA GLU A 261 -15.38 -33.12 7.52
C GLU A 261 -14.97 -32.07 6.48
N VAL A 262 -14.38 -30.98 6.93
CA VAL A 262 -13.91 -29.88 6.08
C VAL A 262 -12.74 -30.35 5.21
N ARG A 263 -11.82 -31.17 5.75
CA ARG A 263 -10.73 -31.75 4.96
C ARG A 263 -11.22 -32.68 3.86
N LEU A 264 -12.21 -33.53 4.18
CA LEU A 264 -12.78 -34.49 3.23
C LEU A 264 -13.57 -33.78 2.14
N THR A 265 -14.43 -32.82 2.51
CA THR A 265 -15.21 -32.03 1.55
C THR A 265 -14.30 -31.24 0.62
N ALA A 266 -13.25 -30.60 1.15
CA ALA A 266 -12.26 -29.90 0.33
C ALA A 266 -11.58 -30.82 -0.67
N ARG A 267 -11.33 -32.08 -0.29
CA ARG A 267 -10.72 -33.07 -1.19
C ARG A 267 -11.69 -33.55 -2.26
N GLU A 268 -12.93 -33.84 -1.90
CA GLU A 268 -13.98 -34.24 -2.84
C GLU A 268 -14.23 -33.15 -3.89
N ILE A 269 -14.20 -31.87 -3.48
CA ILE A 269 -14.29 -30.74 -4.41
C ILE A 269 -13.16 -30.81 -5.46
N LEU A 270 -11.91 -30.98 -5.01
CA LEU A 270 -10.73 -31.02 -5.88
C LEU A 270 -10.65 -32.28 -6.76
N GLU A 271 -11.29 -33.37 -6.34
CA GLU A 271 -11.37 -34.62 -7.10
C GLU A 271 -12.32 -34.49 -8.30
N LYS A 272 -13.43 -33.76 -8.15
CA LYS A 272 -14.43 -33.61 -9.21
C LYS A 272 -13.94 -32.80 -10.41
N GLU A 273 -13.11 -31.79 -10.15
CA GLU A 273 -12.56 -30.89 -11.17
C GLU A 273 -11.04 -30.73 -10.99
N PRO A 274 -10.25 -31.77 -11.31
CA PRO A 274 -8.82 -31.73 -11.08
C PRO A 274 -8.13 -30.83 -12.10
N THR A 275 -7.33 -29.86 -11.62
CA THR A 275 -6.49 -29.01 -12.46
C THR A 275 -5.00 -29.39 -12.30
N PRO A 276 -4.16 -29.22 -13.34
CA PRO A 276 -2.72 -29.44 -13.23
C PRO A 276 -2.07 -28.61 -12.11
N GLU A 277 -2.59 -27.40 -11.85
CA GLU A 277 -2.17 -26.57 -10.74
C GLU A 277 -2.43 -27.24 -9.39
N VAL A 278 -3.57 -27.90 -9.19
CA VAL A 278 -3.90 -28.63 -7.95
C VAL A 278 -2.94 -29.80 -7.72
N VAL A 279 -2.62 -30.57 -8.77
CA VAL A 279 -1.62 -31.66 -8.71
C VAL A 279 -0.26 -31.11 -8.29
N THR A 280 0.14 -29.96 -8.86
CA THR A 280 1.39 -29.27 -8.52
C THR A 280 1.40 -28.82 -7.05
N MET A 281 0.28 -28.31 -6.53
CA MET A 281 0.18 -27.88 -5.14
C MET A 281 0.27 -29.05 -4.16
N PHE A 282 -0.38 -30.19 -4.44
CA PHE A 282 -0.23 -31.39 -3.62
C PHE A 282 1.17 -31.98 -3.70
N THR A 283 1.77 -32.01 -4.90
CA THR A 283 3.16 -32.42 -5.11
C THR A 283 4.12 -31.61 -4.25
N ARG A 284 3.96 -30.29 -4.21
CA ARG A 284 4.77 -29.41 -3.34
C ARG A 284 4.57 -29.72 -1.84
N ALA A 285 3.39 -30.17 -1.44
CA ALA A 285 3.10 -30.51 -0.05
C ALA A 285 3.74 -31.83 0.42
N LEU A 286 4.18 -32.70 -0.51
CA LEU A 286 4.97 -33.90 -0.20
C LEU A 286 6.35 -33.58 0.40
N SER A 287 6.87 -32.37 0.17
CA SER A 287 8.14 -31.90 0.76
C SER A 287 7.95 -31.23 2.13
N SER A 288 6.81 -31.42 2.80
CA SER A 288 6.53 -30.81 4.10
C SER A 288 7.38 -31.40 5.24
N HIS A 289 7.68 -30.61 6.26
CA HIS A 289 8.35 -31.07 7.48
C HIS A 289 7.43 -31.88 8.40
N ASN A 290 6.12 -31.94 8.07
CA ASN A 290 5.12 -32.67 8.85
C ASN A 290 4.61 -33.86 8.05
N ASN A 291 4.94 -35.09 8.49
CA ASN A 291 4.46 -36.33 7.89
C ASN A 291 2.94 -36.41 7.75
N ILE A 292 2.17 -35.78 8.64
CA ILE A 292 0.70 -35.76 8.53
C ILE A 292 0.30 -35.03 7.23
N ILE A 293 0.96 -33.93 6.90
CA ILE A 293 0.71 -33.17 5.66
C ILE A 293 1.16 -33.99 4.46
N ILE A 294 2.32 -34.63 4.52
CA ILE A 294 2.84 -35.51 3.44
C ILE A 294 1.82 -36.62 3.14
N ASN A 295 1.36 -37.34 4.16
CA ASN A 295 0.38 -38.41 3.99
C ASN A 295 -0.98 -37.90 3.49
N ARG A 296 -1.42 -36.72 3.94
CA ARG A 296 -2.66 -36.11 3.43
C ARG A 296 -2.54 -35.66 1.98
N ALA A 297 -1.38 -35.13 1.58
CA ALA A 297 -1.09 -34.73 0.21
C ALA A 297 -1.04 -35.95 -0.72
N ALA A 298 -0.38 -37.02 -0.30
CA ALA A 298 -0.37 -38.28 -1.04
C ALA A 298 -1.77 -38.86 -1.25
N ALA A 299 -2.61 -38.83 -0.21
CA ALA A 299 -3.99 -39.25 -0.34
C ALA A 299 -4.82 -38.34 -1.27
N GLY A 300 -4.49 -37.05 -1.38
CA GLY A 300 -5.07 -36.15 -2.38
C GLY A 300 -4.66 -36.52 -3.80
N LEU A 301 -3.36 -36.74 -4.03
CA LEU A 301 -2.81 -37.15 -5.33
C LEU A 301 -3.36 -38.50 -5.80
N ALA A 302 -3.50 -39.46 -4.88
CA ALA A 302 -4.11 -40.75 -5.18
C ALA A 302 -5.54 -40.61 -5.72
N MET A 303 -6.36 -39.74 -5.10
CA MET A 303 -7.75 -39.53 -5.54
C MET A 303 -7.83 -38.80 -6.88
N ILE A 304 -6.92 -37.86 -7.14
CA ILE A 304 -6.87 -37.17 -8.43
C ILE A 304 -6.50 -38.15 -9.56
N GLY A 305 -5.67 -39.16 -9.28
CA GLY A 305 -5.32 -40.19 -10.26
C GLY A 305 -4.27 -39.78 -11.29
N ASP A 306 -3.59 -38.65 -11.09
CA ASP A 306 -2.58 -38.15 -12.04
C ASP A 306 -1.25 -38.91 -11.88
N GLU A 307 -0.84 -39.64 -12.93
CA GLU A 307 0.39 -40.43 -12.97
C GLU A 307 1.67 -39.59 -12.85
N SER A 308 1.63 -38.29 -13.17
CA SER A 308 2.77 -37.39 -13.00
C SER A 308 3.22 -37.27 -11.53
N ALA A 309 2.33 -37.60 -10.59
CA ALA A 309 2.61 -37.62 -9.16
C ALA A 309 3.46 -38.82 -8.71
N VAL A 310 3.60 -39.88 -9.52
CA VAL A 310 4.30 -41.11 -9.14
C VAL A 310 5.75 -40.85 -8.74
N GLY A 311 6.51 -40.10 -9.55
CA GLY A 311 7.89 -39.73 -9.23
C GLY A 311 8.02 -39.00 -7.88
N PRO A 312 7.30 -37.88 -7.68
CA PRO A 312 7.28 -37.18 -6.40
C PRO A 312 6.82 -38.02 -5.20
N LEU A 313 5.88 -38.96 -5.40
CA LEU A 313 5.44 -39.88 -4.36
C LEU A 313 6.56 -40.85 -3.97
N ILE A 314 7.33 -41.36 -4.93
CA ILE A 314 8.50 -42.21 -4.63
C ILE A 314 9.51 -41.46 -3.76
N ASP A 315 9.77 -40.19 -4.06
CA ASP A 315 10.70 -39.35 -3.29
C ASP A 315 10.21 -39.03 -1.87
N ALA A 316 8.91 -39.15 -1.62
CA ALA A 316 8.29 -38.89 -0.32
C ALA A 316 7.96 -40.18 0.47
N LEU A 317 8.37 -41.35 -0.02
CA LEU A 317 8.02 -42.65 0.57
C LEU A 317 8.61 -42.83 1.98
N ILE A 318 9.86 -42.40 2.17
CA ILE A 318 10.52 -42.31 3.47
C ILE A 318 11.05 -40.88 3.65
N THR A 319 10.69 -40.23 4.75
CA THR A 319 11.21 -38.89 5.08
C THR A 319 12.01 -38.89 6.38
N GLU A 320 13.01 -38.02 6.46
CA GLU A 320 13.86 -37.87 7.66
C GLU A 320 13.54 -36.57 8.37
N HIS A 321 13.23 -36.64 9.67
CA HIS A 321 12.92 -35.47 10.49
C HIS A 321 13.77 -35.45 11.76
N LYS A 322 14.24 -34.26 12.14
CA LYS A 322 15.05 -34.03 13.34
C LYS A 322 14.14 -33.58 14.48
N PHE A 323 14.12 -34.34 15.57
CA PHE A 323 13.35 -34.04 16.78
C PHE A 323 14.30 -33.66 17.92
N GLN A 324 13.96 -32.59 18.64
CA GLN A 324 14.64 -32.29 19.90
C GLN A 324 14.01 -33.13 21.00
N VAL A 325 14.76 -34.10 21.52
CA VAL A 325 14.33 -34.93 22.64
C VAL A 325 15.11 -34.50 23.88
N THR A 326 14.36 -34.06 24.89
CA THR A 326 14.89 -33.78 26.22
C THR A 326 15.06 -35.12 26.95
N VAL A 327 16.28 -35.62 27.00
CA VAL A 327 16.58 -36.88 27.69
C VAL A 327 16.64 -36.57 29.19
N GLY A 328 15.61 -36.98 29.93
CA GLY A 328 15.63 -36.95 31.39
C GLY A 328 16.74 -37.85 31.93
N ASN A 329 17.49 -37.35 32.90
CA ASN A 329 18.55 -38.11 33.57
C ASN A 329 17.99 -39.44 34.14
N PRO A 330 18.53 -40.62 33.76
CA PRO A 330 18.03 -41.91 34.27
C PRO A 330 18.07 -42.07 35.79
N ASN A 331 18.86 -41.23 36.48
CA ASN A 331 19.03 -41.23 37.93
C ASN A 331 18.36 -40.04 38.66
N GLY A 332 17.50 -39.26 38.00
CA GLY A 332 16.72 -38.20 38.64
C GLY A 332 15.36 -38.75 39.09
N GLY A 333 15.16 -38.91 40.41
CA GLY A 333 13.94 -39.47 40.99
C GLY A 333 12.64 -38.88 40.42
N MET A 334 11.62 -39.74 40.28
CA MET A 334 10.26 -39.33 39.92
C MET A 334 9.75 -38.28 40.91
N SER A 335 9.85 -37.00 40.55
CA SER A 335 9.10 -35.95 41.23
C SER A 335 7.69 -35.94 40.65
N MET A 336 6.77 -36.60 41.36
CA MET A 336 5.33 -36.50 41.11
C MET A 336 4.89 -35.09 41.50
N SER A 337 4.88 -34.16 40.54
CA SER A 337 4.22 -32.88 40.71
C SER A 337 2.72 -33.09 40.63
N PHE A 338 2.07 -33.11 41.80
CA PHE A 338 0.63 -33.09 41.94
C PHE A 338 0.13 -31.68 41.58
N ALA A 339 -0.14 -31.45 40.29
CA ALA A 339 -0.89 -30.29 39.85
C ALA A 339 -2.39 -30.57 40.04
N GLN A 340 -2.97 -29.85 40.98
CA GLN A 340 -4.39 -29.82 41.31
C GLN A 340 -5.23 -29.53 40.05
N PRO A 341 -6.38 -30.20 39.83
CA PRO A 341 -7.16 -30.00 38.62
C PRO A 341 -7.91 -28.68 38.72
N THR A 342 -7.47 -27.66 37.98
CA THR A 342 -8.34 -26.54 37.61
C THR A 342 -8.95 -26.84 36.25
N SER A 343 -10.26 -27.02 36.27
CA SER A 343 -11.14 -27.18 35.13
C SER A 343 -11.20 -25.90 34.27
N SER A 344 -11.72 -26.06 33.05
CA SER A 344 -11.81 -25.10 31.91
C SER A 344 -10.49 -25.03 31.10
N GLY A 345 -10.44 -25.34 29.81
CA GLY A 345 -11.45 -25.23 28.77
C GLY A 345 -10.98 -24.16 27.78
N ALA A 346 -10.82 -24.55 26.51
CA ALA A 346 -10.63 -23.72 25.31
C ALA A 346 -9.19 -23.37 24.85
N GLN A 347 -8.81 -24.08 23.77
CA GLN A 347 -8.35 -23.56 22.47
C GLN A 347 -7.35 -22.40 22.44
N GLY A 348 -6.11 -22.75 22.06
CA GLY A 348 -5.13 -21.81 21.55
C GLY A 348 -5.51 -21.31 20.16
N ALA A 349 -5.93 -20.04 20.10
CA ALA A 349 -5.94 -19.23 18.90
C ALA A 349 -4.61 -18.47 18.79
N ILE A 350 -3.98 -18.54 17.61
CA ILE A 350 -2.83 -17.73 17.23
C ILE A 350 -3.39 -16.41 16.68
N GLY A 351 -3.07 -15.29 17.34
CA GLY A 351 -3.35 -13.94 16.85
C GLY A 351 -2.11 -13.05 17.07
N PRO A 352 -1.81 -12.10 16.16
CA PRO A 352 -0.57 -11.35 16.21
C PRO A 352 -0.71 -10.05 17.03
N ASN A 353 0.29 -9.84 17.90
CA ASN A 353 0.88 -8.57 18.30
C ASN A 353 -0.02 -7.50 18.99
N THR A 354 0.07 -7.41 20.32
CA THR A 354 -0.15 -6.16 21.06
C THR A 354 0.91 -5.99 22.13
N GLY A 355 1.68 -4.90 22.04
CA GLY A 355 2.69 -4.53 23.01
C GLY A 355 2.11 -4.17 24.37
N GLY A 356 2.72 -4.74 25.41
CA GLY A 356 2.54 -4.37 26.81
C GLY A 356 3.85 -4.63 27.54
N LEU A 357 4.35 -3.63 28.26
CA LEU A 357 5.58 -3.68 29.07
C LEU A 357 5.57 -4.86 30.06
N PRO A 358 6.73 -5.48 30.37
CA PRO A 358 6.79 -6.48 31.43
C PRO A 358 6.78 -5.80 32.80
N SER A 359 5.69 -5.97 33.54
CA SER A 359 5.64 -5.68 34.97
C SER A 359 6.36 -6.79 35.73
N SER A 360 7.41 -6.41 36.45
CA SER A 360 8.15 -7.24 37.39
C SER A 360 7.22 -7.83 38.46
N GLY A 361 7.10 -9.15 38.48
CA GLY A 361 6.49 -9.91 39.57
C GLY A 361 7.31 -11.17 39.78
N GLY A 362 8.26 -11.12 40.71
CA GLY A 362 9.14 -12.23 41.06
C GLY A 362 8.34 -13.44 41.56
N GLY A 363 8.58 -14.58 40.93
CA GLY A 363 8.00 -15.87 41.30
C GLY A 363 8.94 -17.00 40.90
N LEU A 364 9.84 -17.34 41.83
CA LEU A 364 10.52 -18.63 42.00
C LEU A 364 11.05 -19.32 40.74
N SER A 365 12.31 -19.02 40.41
CA SER A 365 13.19 -19.88 39.61
C SER A 365 13.31 -21.27 40.24
N GLY A 366 12.47 -22.20 39.77
CA GLY A 366 12.76 -23.63 39.84
C GLY A 366 13.93 -23.92 38.91
N MET A 367 15.15 -23.95 39.44
CA MET A 367 16.33 -24.38 38.71
C MET A 367 16.22 -25.89 38.41
N SER A 368 15.61 -26.23 37.27
CA SER A 368 15.66 -27.59 36.72
C SER A 368 17.04 -27.81 36.10
N MET A 369 17.93 -28.37 36.91
CA MET A 369 19.29 -28.73 36.55
C MET A 369 19.29 -30.08 35.82
N GLY A 370 19.75 -30.10 34.56
CA GLY A 370 20.28 -31.32 33.93
C GLY A 370 19.49 -31.95 32.78
N SER A 371 18.64 -31.22 32.07
CA SER A 371 18.04 -31.76 30.84
C SER A 371 18.92 -31.44 29.63
N LYS A 372 19.73 -32.40 29.15
CA LYS A 372 20.49 -32.26 27.91
C LYS A 372 19.53 -32.45 26.73
N THR A 373 19.37 -31.43 25.90
CA THR A 373 18.63 -31.53 24.64
C THR A 373 19.50 -32.29 23.63
N SER A 374 18.97 -33.38 23.08
CA SER A 374 19.63 -34.15 22.01
C SER A 374 18.78 -34.11 20.75
N ILE A 375 19.41 -33.91 19.59
CA ILE A 375 18.73 -33.94 18.30
C ILE A 375 18.75 -35.38 17.80
N VAL A 376 17.57 -35.99 17.71
CA VAL A 376 17.41 -37.35 17.18
C VAL A 376 16.84 -37.25 15.77
N THR A 377 17.55 -37.79 14.79
CA THR A 377 17.02 -37.98 13.44
C THR A 377 16.17 -39.25 13.43
N GLN A 378 14.90 -39.13 13.06
CA GLN A 378 14.00 -40.26 12.91
C GLN A 378 13.54 -40.37 11.45
N ARG A 379 13.74 -41.55 10.87
CA ARG A 379 13.12 -41.93 9.60
C ARG A 379 11.65 -42.26 9.83
N LYS A 380 10.78 -41.72 8.98
CA LYS A 380 9.34 -41.96 9.00
C LYS A 380 8.91 -42.52 7.66
N GLN A 381 8.26 -43.66 7.71
CA GLN A 381 7.58 -44.26 6.57
C GLN A 381 6.22 -43.58 6.40
N ASN A 382 5.87 -43.23 5.16
CA ASN A 382 4.61 -42.56 4.85
C ASN A 382 3.62 -43.54 4.24
N ASP A 383 2.73 -44.10 5.06
CA ASP A 383 1.80 -45.16 4.65
C ASP A 383 0.82 -44.73 3.56
N ALA A 384 0.35 -43.48 3.59
CA ALA A 384 -0.53 -42.97 2.56
C ALA A 384 0.20 -42.73 1.24
N VAL A 385 1.52 -42.46 1.28
CA VAL A 385 2.36 -42.39 0.08
C VAL A 385 2.48 -43.76 -0.55
N LEU A 386 2.76 -44.80 0.23
CA LEU A 386 2.79 -46.18 -0.28
C LEU A 386 1.44 -46.58 -0.88
N LYS A 387 0.32 -46.28 -0.20
CA LYS A 387 -1.02 -46.55 -0.72
C LYS A 387 -1.31 -45.81 -2.02
N ALA A 388 -0.89 -44.55 -2.12
CA ALA A 388 -1.02 -43.76 -3.35
C ALA A 388 -0.23 -44.38 -4.50
N LEU A 389 1.02 -44.80 -4.26
CA LEU A 389 1.84 -45.49 -5.26
C LEU A 389 1.17 -46.79 -5.73
N ILE A 390 0.68 -47.62 -4.80
CA ILE A 390 -0.02 -48.86 -5.15
C ILE A 390 -1.27 -48.56 -5.98
N TYR A 391 -2.06 -47.56 -5.57
CA TYR A 391 -3.28 -47.18 -6.28
C TYR A 391 -3.02 -46.68 -7.71
N LEU A 392 -2.01 -45.81 -7.89
CA LEU A 392 -1.69 -45.23 -9.19
C LEU A 392 -0.97 -46.19 -10.14
N THR A 393 -0.22 -47.15 -9.60
CA THR A 393 0.67 -48.00 -10.42
C THR A 393 0.23 -49.45 -10.51
N ASP A 394 -0.67 -49.91 -9.64
CA ASP A 394 -1.04 -51.33 -9.44
C ASP A 394 0.16 -52.24 -9.07
N HIS A 395 1.26 -51.65 -8.56
CA HIS A 395 2.45 -52.38 -8.12
C HIS A 395 2.71 -52.14 -6.63
N ASN A 396 3.37 -53.09 -5.97
CA ASN A 396 3.76 -52.95 -4.56
C ASN A 396 5.19 -53.41 -4.32
N PHE A 397 6.10 -52.45 -4.19
CA PHE A 397 7.50 -52.68 -3.80
C PHE A 397 7.79 -52.32 -2.33
N GLY A 398 6.73 -52.13 -1.53
CA GLY A 398 6.85 -51.65 -0.14
C GLY A 398 7.56 -50.29 -0.06
N TYR A 399 8.31 -50.06 1.02
CA TYR A 399 9.06 -48.82 1.25
C TYR A 399 10.45 -48.79 0.58
N ASN A 400 10.67 -49.56 -0.49
CA ASN A 400 11.96 -49.60 -1.19
C ASN A 400 12.01 -48.58 -2.33
N GLU A 401 12.49 -47.37 -2.04
CA GLU A 401 12.60 -46.27 -3.00
C GLU A 401 13.44 -46.64 -4.24
N LYS A 402 14.49 -47.45 -4.07
CA LYS A 402 15.38 -47.83 -5.17
C LYS A 402 14.64 -48.69 -6.21
N THR A 403 13.91 -49.70 -5.77
CA THR A 403 13.13 -50.57 -6.68
C THR A 403 12.01 -49.80 -7.38
N TRP A 404 11.36 -48.87 -6.67
CA TRP A 404 10.37 -47.97 -7.27
C TRP A 404 10.98 -47.11 -8.40
N ARG A 405 12.17 -46.53 -8.19
CA ARG A 405 12.85 -45.73 -9.21
C ARG A 405 13.33 -46.56 -10.41
N GLU A 406 13.87 -47.75 -10.17
CA GLU A 406 14.28 -48.67 -11.23
C GLU A 406 13.09 -49.06 -12.11
N TRP A 407 11.93 -49.36 -11.49
CA TRP A 407 10.69 -49.64 -12.20
C TRP A 407 10.19 -48.44 -13.02
N LEU A 408 10.15 -47.23 -12.45
CA LEU A 408 9.70 -46.02 -13.15
C LEU A 408 10.61 -45.70 -14.35
N ALA A 409 11.93 -45.84 -14.20
CA ALA A 409 12.89 -45.64 -15.28
C ALA A 409 12.71 -46.66 -16.41
N ALA A 410 12.42 -47.94 -16.07
CA ALA A 410 12.14 -48.97 -17.08
C ALA A 410 10.89 -48.64 -17.89
N GLN A 411 9.86 -48.07 -17.26
CA GLN A 411 8.61 -47.68 -17.92
C GLN A 411 8.77 -46.46 -18.84
N GLN A 412 9.58 -45.47 -18.45
CA GLN A 412 9.89 -44.33 -19.32
C GLN A 412 10.71 -44.75 -20.56
N ASN A 413 11.64 -45.71 -20.38
CA ASN A 413 12.44 -46.24 -21.48
C ASN A 413 11.61 -47.08 -22.47
N SER A 414 10.60 -47.83 -22.01
CA SER A 414 9.74 -48.61 -22.91
C SER A 414 8.81 -47.72 -23.75
N VAL A 415 8.31 -46.62 -23.19
CA VAL A 415 7.49 -45.63 -23.93
C VAL A 415 8.32 -44.87 -24.97
N SER A 416 9.58 -44.55 -24.65
CA SER A 416 10.54 -43.91 -25.57
C SER A 416 10.90 -44.76 -26.80
N LEU A 417 10.78 -46.09 -26.70
CA LEU A 417 11.18 -47.04 -27.72
C LEU A 417 10.04 -47.49 -28.67
N ASP A 418 8.84 -46.91 -28.59
CA ASP A 418 7.72 -47.19 -29.51
C ASP A 418 7.52 -46.07 -30.57
N PRO A 419 8.25 -46.08 -31.70
CA PRO A 419 8.16 -45.07 -32.75
C PRO A 419 6.95 -45.26 -33.71
N ARG A 420 5.92 -46.02 -33.35
CA ARG A 420 4.80 -46.37 -34.25
C ARG A 420 3.51 -45.57 -34.05
N ARG A 421 3.60 -44.39 -33.43
CA ARG A 421 2.44 -43.52 -33.21
C ARG A 421 2.66 -42.10 -33.71
N ASP A 422 3.00 -41.99 -35.00
CA ASP A 422 2.79 -40.81 -35.85
C ASP A 422 1.72 -41.12 -36.91
#